data_AF-A0A7V2NG80-F1
#
_entry.id   AF-A0A7V2NG80-F1
#
_cell.length_a   1.000
_cell.length_b   1.000
_cell.length_c   1.000
_cell.angle_alpha   90.00
_cell.angle_beta   90.00
_cell.angle_gamma   90.00
#
_symmetry.space_group_name_H-M   'P 1'
#
loop_
_entity.id
_entity.type
_entity.pdbx_description
1 polymer ?
#
loop_
_entity_poly.entity_id
_entity_poly.type
_entity_poly.pdbx_seq_one_letter_code
_entity_poly.pdbx_strand_id
1 'polypeptide(L)'
;LTFSGLHPYSKFYLSDIKKTFGEYWKNHFSTIGLIGMNDALLNFMDKSIADPEGKKFAEKVLDHMRDKIADFQEETGDIFNLEATPAEGASYRLARIDKAKYPDIKTYNQEFYGNGGNVEPYYTNSTQLPVGYTTDVFEALDLQDSLQTKYTGGTVLHIFLGEENPSSSATKSLVRKVSENYSLPYYTITPTFSVCPDHGYMAGEHPTCPICASENKTTQCEVYSRVVGYLRPVNQWNRGKQQEFHDRKTFDMITNKKKVVTVKT
;
A
#
# COMPACT_ATOMS: atom_id res chain seq x y z
N LEU A 1 -10.42 2.21 31.90
CA LEU A 1 -10.82 0.97 31.19
C LEU A 1 -10.00 -0.25 31.63
N THR A 2 -8.67 -0.29 31.42
CA THR A 2 -7.86 -1.45 31.83
C THR A 2 -7.83 -1.65 33.35
N PHE A 3 -7.65 -0.56 34.11
CA PHE A 3 -7.67 -0.61 35.59
C PHE A 3 -9.01 -1.14 36.13
N SER A 4 -10.11 -0.65 35.56
CA SER A 4 -11.49 -1.04 35.89
C SER A 4 -11.89 -2.44 35.41
N GLY A 5 -10.96 -3.23 34.85
CA GLY A 5 -11.18 -4.63 34.50
C GLY A 5 -11.88 -4.87 33.16
N LEU A 6 -12.13 -3.82 32.36
CA LEU A 6 -12.80 -3.96 31.06
C LEU A 6 -11.88 -4.55 29.97
N HIS A 7 -10.56 -4.60 30.23
CA HIS A 7 -9.57 -5.28 29.39
C HIS A 7 -8.84 -6.36 30.21
N PRO A 8 -9.51 -7.49 30.56
CA PRO A 8 -8.97 -8.47 31.49
C PRO A 8 -7.68 -9.13 30.99
N TYR A 9 -7.62 -9.48 29.70
CA TYR A 9 -6.42 -10.05 29.08
C TYR A 9 -5.26 -9.06 29.06
N SER A 10 -5.49 -7.82 28.60
CA SER A 10 -4.44 -6.78 28.60
C SER A 10 -3.94 -6.49 30.03
N LYS A 11 -4.85 -6.46 31.01
CA LYS A 11 -4.47 -6.29 32.43
C LYS A 11 -3.56 -7.41 32.92
N PHE A 12 -3.82 -8.65 32.52
CA PHE A 12 -3.01 -9.82 32.87
C PHE A 12 -1.64 -9.78 32.17
N TYR A 13 -1.62 -9.71 30.83
CA TYR A 13 -0.40 -9.81 30.03
C TYR A 13 0.52 -8.58 30.15
N LEU A 14 -0.03 -7.40 30.43
CA LEU A 14 0.75 -6.17 30.63
C LEU A 14 1.01 -5.88 32.12
N SER A 15 0.78 -6.86 33.00
CA SER A 15 0.94 -6.67 34.45
C SER A 15 2.38 -6.33 34.84
N ASP A 16 3.38 -6.90 34.17
CA ASP A 16 4.78 -6.58 34.45
C ASP A 16 5.16 -5.18 33.98
N ILE A 17 4.66 -4.73 32.81
CA ILE A 17 4.82 -3.34 32.37
C ILE A 17 4.20 -2.39 33.39
N LYS A 18 3.01 -2.70 33.90
CA LYS A 18 2.35 -1.92 34.95
C LYS A 18 3.15 -1.88 36.25
N LYS A 19 3.77 -2.99 36.67
CA LYS A 19 4.65 -3.04 37.86
C LYS A 19 5.89 -2.16 37.67
N THR A 20 6.49 -2.18 36.49
CA THR A 20 7.73 -1.43 36.20
C THR A 20 7.49 0.06 35.99
N PHE A 21 6.50 0.43 35.18
CA PHE A 21 6.31 1.81 34.71
C PHE A 21 5.11 2.51 35.34
N GLY A 22 4.31 1.82 36.16
CA GLY A 22 3.09 2.38 36.70
C GLY A 22 1.96 2.53 35.67
N GLU A 23 2.13 2.04 34.44
CA GLU A 23 1.16 2.14 33.34
C GLU A 23 1.10 0.84 32.53
N TYR A 24 -0.07 0.49 32.00
CA TYR A 24 -0.22 -0.74 31.20
C TYR A 24 0.32 -0.60 29.78
N TRP A 25 0.21 0.59 29.18
CA TRP A 25 0.39 0.80 27.75
C TRP A 25 1.71 1.50 27.41
N LYS A 26 2.65 1.62 28.36
CA LYS A 26 3.87 2.44 28.20
C LYS A 26 4.70 2.11 26.95
N ASN A 27 4.68 0.85 26.51
CA ASN A 27 5.43 0.36 25.36
C ASN A 27 4.60 0.32 24.06
N HIS A 28 3.45 0.99 23.98
CA HIS A 28 2.59 1.02 22.80
C HIS A 28 2.65 2.38 22.14
N PHE A 29 2.85 2.39 20.82
CA PHE A 29 2.84 3.62 20.04
C PHE A 29 1.42 4.17 19.88
N SER A 30 1.30 5.48 20.04
CA SER A 30 0.20 6.27 19.51
C SER A 30 0.51 6.60 18.04
N THR A 31 -0.17 5.93 17.12
CA THR A 31 0.15 6.02 15.70
C THR A 31 -0.55 7.18 15.01
N ILE A 32 0.22 8.01 14.31
CA ILE A 32 -0.30 9.01 13.39
C ILE A 32 -0.19 8.46 11.97
N GLY A 33 -1.34 8.32 11.32
CA GLY A 33 -1.48 7.74 9.99
C GLY A 33 -1.68 8.78 8.90
N LEU A 34 -1.04 8.58 7.73
CA LEU A 34 -1.25 9.39 6.54
C LEU A 34 -1.94 8.59 5.43
N ILE A 35 -2.73 9.28 4.61
CA ILE A 35 -3.43 8.73 3.45
C ILE A 35 -3.61 9.81 2.37
N GLY A 36 -3.58 9.42 1.10
CA GLY A 36 -4.03 10.27 0.00
C GLY A 36 -3.07 11.41 -0.33
N MET A 37 -1.77 11.28 -0.09
CA MET A 37 -0.83 12.38 -0.37
C MET A 37 -0.83 12.78 -1.84
N ASN A 38 -0.88 11.79 -2.76
CA ASN A 38 -0.98 12.09 -4.19
C ASN A 38 -2.25 12.89 -4.50
N ASP A 39 -3.40 12.47 -3.98
CA ASP A 39 -4.68 13.14 -4.19
C ASP A 39 -4.69 14.54 -3.56
N ALA A 40 -4.06 14.72 -2.40
CA ALA A 40 -3.87 16.03 -1.78
C ALA A 40 -3.03 16.96 -2.67
N LEU A 41 -1.95 16.46 -3.26
CA LEU A 41 -1.10 17.22 -4.18
C LEU A 41 -1.85 17.65 -5.45
N LEU A 42 -2.71 16.77 -6.01
CA LEU A 42 -3.55 17.11 -7.16
C LEU A 42 -4.47 18.31 -6.88
N ASN A 43 -5.03 18.39 -5.67
CA ASN A 43 -5.90 19.50 -5.30
C ASN A 43 -5.13 20.75 -4.86
N PHE A 44 -3.98 20.59 -4.21
CA PHE A 44 -3.23 21.69 -3.61
C PHE A 44 -2.33 22.42 -4.61
N MET A 45 -1.72 21.69 -5.55
CA MET A 45 -0.74 22.23 -6.49
C MET A 45 -0.87 21.70 -7.92
N ASP A 46 -1.88 20.88 -8.21
CA ASP A 46 -2.10 20.26 -9.52
C ASP A 46 -0.88 19.43 -9.99
N LYS A 47 -0.26 18.71 -9.03
CA LYS A 47 0.89 17.83 -9.27
C LYS A 47 0.64 16.44 -8.72
N SER A 48 1.25 15.45 -9.36
CA SER A 48 1.35 14.09 -8.87
C SER A 48 2.51 13.97 -7.87
N ILE A 49 2.44 12.99 -6.96
CA ILE A 49 3.58 12.63 -6.12
C ILE A 49 4.78 12.12 -6.93
N ALA A 50 4.55 11.69 -8.18
CA ALA A 50 5.59 11.30 -9.10
C ALA A 50 6.33 12.49 -9.74
N ASP A 51 5.75 13.69 -9.71
CA ASP A 51 6.42 14.89 -10.20
C ASP A 51 7.54 15.30 -9.21
N PRO A 52 8.69 15.81 -9.68
CA PRO A 52 9.76 16.26 -8.78
C PRO A 52 9.31 17.26 -7.71
N GLU A 53 8.40 18.17 -8.07
CA GLU A 53 7.83 19.17 -7.16
C GLU A 53 6.88 18.52 -6.13
N GLY A 54 6.03 17.59 -6.57
CA GLY A 54 5.10 16.88 -5.71
C GLY A 54 5.82 15.95 -4.73
N LYS A 55 6.81 15.18 -5.19
CA LYS A 55 7.68 14.36 -4.34
C LYS A 55 8.37 15.19 -3.27
N LYS A 56 9.00 16.31 -3.67
CA LYS A 56 9.69 17.22 -2.73
C LYS A 56 8.73 17.79 -1.69
N PHE A 57 7.50 18.13 -2.08
CA PHE A 57 6.50 18.60 -1.13
C PHE A 57 6.04 17.48 -0.18
N ALA A 58 5.81 16.27 -0.68
CA ALA A 58 5.47 15.10 0.15
C ALA A 58 6.57 14.79 1.17
N GLU A 59 7.84 14.85 0.77
CA GLU A 59 9.00 14.71 1.67
C GLU A 59 8.99 15.77 2.77
N LYS A 60 8.72 17.03 2.42
CA LYS A 60 8.60 18.14 3.38
C LYS A 60 7.47 17.90 4.38
N VAL A 61 6.32 17.40 3.93
CA VAL A 61 5.20 17.07 4.82
C VAL A 61 5.59 15.93 5.76
N LEU A 62 6.22 14.87 5.27
CA LEU A 62 6.67 13.77 6.11
C LEU A 62 7.68 14.22 7.18
N ASP A 63 8.65 15.07 6.80
CA ASP A 63 9.60 15.63 7.77
C ASP A 63 8.89 16.48 8.82
N HIS A 64 7.96 17.35 8.39
CA HIS A 64 7.16 18.14 9.32
C HIS A 64 6.35 17.28 10.30
N MET A 65 5.74 16.18 9.82
CA MET A 65 4.98 15.27 10.66
C MET A 65 5.87 14.55 11.67
N ARG A 66 7.12 14.21 11.30
CA ARG A 66 8.10 13.62 12.22
C ARG A 66 8.51 14.60 13.31
N ASP A 67 8.75 15.85 12.95
CA ASP A 67 9.07 16.91 13.93
C ASP A 67 7.90 17.08 14.91
N LYS A 68 6.66 17.12 14.41
CA LYS A 68 5.45 17.19 15.25
C LYS A 68 5.30 16.00 16.18
N ILE A 69 5.64 14.80 15.72
CA ILE A 69 5.65 13.60 16.56
C ILE A 69 6.68 13.76 17.69
N ALA A 70 7.88 14.28 17.41
CA ALA A 70 8.86 14.55 18.46
C ALA A 70 8.32 15.53 19.49
N ASP A 71 7.71 16.64 19.05
CA ASP A 71 7.06 17.61 19.93
C ASP A 71 6.02 16.94 20.86
N PHE A 72 5.13 16.10 20.30
CA PHE A 72 4.11 15.39 21.09
C PHE A 72 4.69 14.41 22.09
N GLN A 73 5.78 13.72 21.75
CA GLN A 73 6.45 12.81 22.69
C GLN A 73 7.07 13.57 23.86
N GLU A 74 7.67 14.74 23.61
CA GLU A 74 8.24 15.60 24.67
C GLU A 74 7.14 16.17 25.57
N GLU A 75 6.01 16.60 24.99
CA GLU A 75 4.89 17.19 25.73
C GLU A 75 4.16 16.17 26.61
N THR A 76 3.90 14.98 26.07
CA THR A 76 3.02 13.99 26.72
C THR A 76 3.78 12.91 27.48
N GLY A 77 5.03 12.64 27.12
CA GLY A 77 5.80 11.50 27.61
C GLY A 77 5.35 10.14 27.04
N ASP A 78 4.38 10.13 26.11
CA ASP A 78 3.97 8.94 25.36
C ASP A 78 4.83 8.77 24.11
N ILE A 79 4.92 7.55 23.59
CA ILE A 79 5.64 7.26 22.35
C ILE A 79 4.69 7.32 21.16
N PHE A 80 5.13 7.98 20.09
CA PHE A 80 4.35 8.18 18.86
C PHE A 80 5.16 7.71 17.65
N ASN A 81 4.47 7.28 16.60
CA ASN A 81 5.12 6.94 15.34
C ASN A 81 4.31 7.42 14.14
N LEU A 82 4.99 7.54 13.01
CA LEU A 82 4.38 7.88 11.73
C LEU A 82 4.21 6.59 10.93
N GLU A 83 2.99 6.30 10.49
CA GLU A 83 2.68 5.09 9.73
C GLU A 83 2.09 5.41 8.36
N ALA A 84 2.57 4.65 7.36
CA ALA A 84 1.95 4.55 6.06
C ALA A 84 0.70 3.66 6.19
N THR A 85 -0.39 4.23 6.68
CA THR A 85 -1.58 3.48 7.08
C THR A 85 -2.08 2.61 5.92
N PRO A 86 -2.39 1.31 6.17
CA PRO A 86 -2.93 0.44 5.14
C PRO A 86 -4.28 0.91 4.58
N ALA A 87 -5.07 1.58 5.42
CA ALA A 87 -6.27 2.33 5.07
C ALA A 87 -7.30 1.59 4.18
N GLU A 88 -7.46 0.27 4.38
CA GLU A 88 -8.33 -0.57 3.54
C GLU A 88 -9.75 0.01 3.43
N GLY A 89 -10.39 0.31 4.56
CA GLY A 89 -11.71 0.95 4.58
C GLY A 89 -11.66 2.48 4.50
N ALA A 90 -10.62 3.11 5.05
CA ALA A 90 -10.51 4.57 5.13
C ALA A 90 -10.29 5.22 3.76
N SER A 91 -9.48 4.62 2.88
CA SER A 91 -9.24 5.09 1.51
C SER A 91 -10.53 5.30 0.73
N TYR A 92 -11.44 4.34 0.80
CA TYR A 92 -12.73 4.41 0.14
C TYR A 92 -13.72 5.32 0.87
N ARG A 93 -13.83 5.16 2.19
CA ARG A 93 -14.82 5.90 2.99
C ARG A 93 -14.58 7.41 2.94
N LEU A 94 -13.33 7.84 3.13
CA LEU A 94 -12.98 9.25 3.17
C LEU A 94 -13.15 9.89 1.80
N ALA A 95 -12.62 9.27 0.73
CA ALA A 95 -12.79 9.77 -0.63
C ALA A 95 -14.27 9.94 -1.02
N ARG A 96 -15.13 9.00 -0.63
CA ARG A 96 -16.59 9.14 -0.85
C ARG A 96 -17.23 10.29 -0.11
N ILE A 97 -16.88 10.47 1.16
CA ILE A 97 -17.42 11.58 1.98
C ILE A 97 -16.98 12.90 1.38
N ASP A 98 -15.70 13.02 1.02
CA ASP A 98 -15.15 14.24 0.46
C ASP A 98 -15.72 14.53 -0.93
N LYS A 99 -15.91 13.52 -1.79
CA LYS A 99 -16.57 13.70 -3.09
C LYS A 99 -18.03 14.14 -2.97
N ALA A 100 -18.74 13.65 -1.96
CA ALA A 100 -20.12 14.09 -1.69
C ALA A 100 -20.17 15.53 -1.17
N LYS A 101 -19.17 15.95 -0.38
CA LYS A 101 -19.09 17.30 0.20
C LYS A 101 -18.52 18.34 -0.77
N TYR A 102 -17.54 17.93 -1.58
CA TYR A 102 -16.78 18.73 -2.53
C TYR A 102 -16.78 18.00 -3.88
N PRO A 103 -17.81 18.19 -4.72
CA PRO A 103 -17.96 17.44 -5.97
C PRO A 103 -16.80 17.60 -6.96
N ASP A 104 -16.08 18.71 -6.88
CA ASP A 104 -14.92 19.08 -7.68
C ASP A 104 -13.58 18.55 -7.12
N ILE A 105 -13.58 17.92 -5.95
CA ILE A 105 -12.35 17.32 -5.41
C ILE A 105 -11.80 16.27 -6.38
N LYS A 106 -10.51 16.38 -6.66
CA LYS A 106 -9.78 15.47 -7.54
C LYS A 106 -9.30 14.27 -6.73
N THR A 107 -9.57 13.07 -7.21
CA THR A 107 -8.81 11.87 -6.82
C THR A 107 -8.20 11.28 -8.07
N TYR A 108 -6.99 10.74 -7.96
CA TYR A 108 -6.25 10.28 -9.14
C TYR A 108 -7.07 9.34 -10.01
N ASN A 109 -7.77 8.39 -9.37
CA ASN A 109 -8.53 7.38 -10.08
C ASN A 109 -9.75 7.98 -10.82
N GLN A 110 -10.40 8.99 -10.25
CA GLN A 110 -11.52 9.67 -10.90
C GLN A 110 -11.04 10.51 -12.07
N GLU A 111 -9.94 11.22 -11.93
CA GLU A 111 -9.38 12.04 -13.02
C GLU A 111 -8.89 11.18 -14.18
N PHE A 112 -8.27 10.03 -13.89
CA PHE A 112 -7.64 9.20 -14.92
C PHE A 112 -8.59 8.17 -15.55
N TYR A 113 -9.51 7.58 -14.76
CA TYR A 113 -10.42 6.52 -15.22
C TYR A 113 -11.89 6.96 -15.30
N GLY A 114 -12.25 8.13 -14.79
CA GLY A 114 -13.64 8.58 -14.66
C GLY A 114 -14.28 9.15 -15.95
N ASN A 115 -13.65 9.03 -17.12
CA ASN A 115 -14.11 9.58 -18.42
C ASN A 115 -15.46 8.97 -18.89
N GLY A 116 -16.56 9.33 -18.23
CA GLY A 116 -17.94 8.96 -18.58
C GLY A 116 -18.52 7.76 -17.84
N GLY A 117 -17.77 7.16 -16.90
CA GLY A 117 -18.21 6.01 -16.09
C GLY A 117 -18.41 6.35 -14.61
N ASN A 118 -19.25 5.57 -13.92
CA ASN A 118 -19.39 5.65 -12.47
C ASN A 118 -18.27 4.84 -11.79
N VAL A 119 -17.07 5.42 -11.73
CA VAL A 119 -15.91 4.82 -11.06
C VAL A 119 -16.03 5.06 -9.55
N GLU A 120 -15.75 4.07 -8.71
CA GLU A 120 -15.78 4.25 -7.26
C GLU A 120 -14.55 5.07 -6.81
N PRO A 121 -14.70 6.18 -6.07
CA PRO A 121 -13.56 7.01 -5.67
C PRO A 121 -12.79 6.35 -4.53
N TYR A 122 -11.46 6.42 -4.57
CA TYR A 122 -10.60 6.02 -3.46
C TYR A 122 -9.36 6.90 -3.39
N TYR A 123 -8.81 7.08 -2.19
CA TYR A 123 -7.51 7.73 -2.03
C TYR A 123 -6.35 6.78 -2.28
N THR A 124 -5.30 7.29 -2.93
CA THR A 124 -4.01 6.65 -3.04
C THR A 124 -3.46 6.37 -1.65
N ASN A 125 -2.93 5.17 -1.43
CA ASN A 125 -2.53 4.77 -0.09
C ASN A 125 -1.36 5.63 0.42
N SER A 126 -1.44 6.14 1.64
CA SER A 126 -0.35 6.89 2.30
C SER A 126 0.37 7.90 1.39
N THR A 127 1.66 7.71 1.12
CA THR A 127 2.49 8.47 0.18
C THR A 127 2.97 7.62 -1.00
N GLN A 128 2.20 6.57 -1.31
CA GLN A 128 2.47 5.68 -2.43
C GLN A 128 2.25 6.40 -3.76
N LEU A 129 2.87 5.87 -4.81
CA LEU A 129 2.48 6.18 -6.18
C LEU A 129 1.04 5.72 -6.43
N PRO A 130 0.31 6.40 -7.34
CA PRO A 130 -0.94 5.86 -7.84
C PRO A 130 -0.75 4.48 -8.46
N VAL A 131 -1.68 3.56 -8.22
CA VAL A 131 -1.57 2.14 -8.59
C VAL A 131 -1.46 1.87 -10.08
N GLY A 132 -1.86 2.82 -10.93
CA GLY A 132 -1.76 2.75 -12.39
C GLY A 132 -0.61 3.55 -12.99
N TYR A 133 0.30 4.09 -12.18
CA TYR A 133 1.31 5.05 -12.62
C TYR A 133 2.35 4.44 -13.58
N THR A 134 3.07 3.39 -13.16
CA THR A 134 4.16 2.76 -13.95
C THR A 134 4.13 1.24 -13.86
N THR A 135 4.66 0.55 -14.88
CA THR A 135 4.97 -0.89 -14.87
C THR A 135 6.46 -1.16 -14.66
N ASP A 136 7.29 -0.12 -14.52
CA ASP A 136 8.71 -0.25 -14.19
C ASP A 136 8.92 -0.26 -12.67
N VAL A 137 9.32 -1.42 -12.14
CA VAL A 137 9.58 -1.59 -10.71
C VAL A 137 10.71 -0.70 -10.21
N PHE A 138 11.74 -0.43 -11.02
CA PHE A 138 12.87 0.39 -10.60
C PHE A 138 12.52 1.88 -10.59
N GLU A 139 11.70 2.34 -11.55
CA GLU A 139 11.13 3.69 -11.48
C GLU A 139 10.31 3.87 -10.21
N ALA A 140 9.44 2.91 -9.89
CA ALA A 140 8.64 2.95 -8.67
C ALA A 140 9.52 2.98 -7.40
N LEU A 141 10.56 2.14 -7.35
CA LEU A 141 11.51 2.11 -6.24
C LEU A 141 12.27 3.44 -6.10
N ASP A 142 12.80 3.98 -7.20
CA ASP A 142 13.54 5.25 -7.22
C ASP A 142 12.70 6.43 -6.72
N LEU A 143 11.41 6.45 -7.08
CA LEU A 143 10.48 7.50 -6.64
C LEU A 143 10.01 7.33 -5.19
N GLN A 144 10.02 6.11 -4.65
CA GLN A 144 9.42 5.80 -3.35
C GLN A 144 10.43 5.65 -2.21
N ASP A 145 11.68 5.25 -2.47
CA ASP A 145 12.65 4.90 -1.43
C ASP A 145 12.82 5.98 -0.35
N SER A 146 13.02 7.24 -0.76
CA SER A 146 13.19 8.36 0.16
C SER A 146 11.93 8.75 0.93
N LEU A 147 10.74 8.45 0.40
CA LEU A 147 9.47 8.69 1.09
C LEU A 147 9.24 7.60 2.13
N GLN A 148 9.47 6.34 1.77
CA GLN A 148 9.20 5.20 2.65
C GLN A 148 10.13 5.15 3.86
N THR A 149 11.38 5.59 3.71
CA THR A 149 12.34 5.69 4.83
C THR A 149 12.00 6.77 5.87
N LYS A 150 11.05 7.67 5.60
CA LYS A 150 10.62 8.70 6.56
C LYS A 150 9.56 8.19 7.54
N TYR A 151 8.94 7.03 7.29
CA TYR A 151 8.03 6.42 8.25
C TYR A 151 8.80 5.74 9.39
N THR A 152 8.36 5.97 10.62
CA THR A 152 8.99 5.41 11.83
C THR A 152 8.21 4.25 12.44
N GLY A 153 6.94 4.08 12.06
CA GLY A 153 6.09 2.98 12.51
C GLY A 153 6.12 1.80 11.55
N GLY A 154 5.45 1.98 10.41
CA GLY A 154 5.31 0.93 9.42
C GLY A 154 5.11 1.51 8.02
N THR A 155 5.74 0.88 7.05
CA THR A 155 5.47 1.09 5.63
C THR A 155 5.70 -0.20 4.85
N VAL A 156 5.14 -0.27 3.64
CA VAL A 156 5.37 -1.36 2.70
C VAL A 156 5.29 -0.83 1.28
N LEU A 157 6.22 -1.24 0.42
CA LEU A 157 6.06 -1.12 -1.03
C LEU A 157 5.66 -2.48 -1.63
N HIS A 158 4.56 -2.51 -2.36
CA HIS A 158 4.10 -3.73 -3.01
C HIS A 158 4.56 -3.81 -4.45
N ILE A 159 5.39 -4.81 -4.75
CA ILE A 159 5.75 -5.22 -6.11
C ILE A 159 4.68 -6.21 -6.59
N PHE A 160 3.64 -5.71 -7.25
CA PHE A 160 2.56 -6.53 -7.80
C PHE A 160 2.98 -7.14 -9.13
N LEU A 161 3.01 -8.47 -9.22
CA LEU A 161 3.44 -9.21 -10.41
C LEU A 161 2.29 -9.58 -11.35
N GLY A 162 1.03 -9.40 -10.92
CA GLY A 162 -0.12 -9.88 -11.68
C GLY A 162 -0.09 -11.40 -11.85
N GLU A 163 -0.31 -11.86 -13.07
CA GLU A 163 -0.30 -13.29 -13.42
C GLU A 163 1.11 -13.86 -13.62
N GLU A 164 2.14 -13.01 -13.55
CA GLU A 164 3.51 -13.48 -13.73
C GLU A 164 3.91 -14.46 -12.63
N ASN A 165 4.46 -15.59 -13.06
CA ASN A 165 5.00 -16.62 -12.18
C ASN A 165 6.52 -16.71 -12.37
N PRO A 166 7.29 -15.75 -11.84
CA PRO A 166 8.72 -15.69 -12.05
C PRO A 166 9.43 -16.91 -11.47
N SER A 167 10.53 -17.33 -12.12
CA SER A 167 11.37 -18.39 -11.59
C SER A 167 11.94 -18.00 -10.22
N SER A 168 12.25 -18.99 -9.39
CA SER A 168 12.90 -18.77 -8.09
C SER A 168 14.23 -18.00 -8.22
N SER A 169 14.96 -18.19 -9.32
CA SER A 169 16.18 -17.44 -9.63
C SER A 169 15.92 -15.97 -9.94
N ALA A 170 14.88 -15.66 -10.73
CA ALA A 170 14.49 -14.29 -11.04
C ALA A 170 14.03 -13.55 -9.78
N THR A 171 13.16 -14.18 -8.99
CA THR A 171 12.69 -13.65 -7.70
C THR A 171 13.86 -13.38 -6.75
N LYS A 172 14.80 -14.32 -6.62
CA LYS A 172 16.00 -14.15 -5.78
C LYS A 172 16.84 -12.95 -6.25
N SER A 173 17.05 -12.81 -7.56
CA SER A 173 17.80 -11.69 -8.12
C SER A 173 17.12 -10.35 -7.88
N LEU A 174 15.79 -10.28 -7.99
CA LEU A 174 15.04 -9.07 -7.69
C LEU A 174 15.18 -8.70 -6.20
N VAL A 175 14.89 -9.63 -5.28
CA VAL A 175 15.04 -9.41 -3.83
C VAL A 175 16.44 -8.89 -3.51
N ARG A 176 17.49 -9.56 -4.04
CA ARG A 176 18.86 -9.14 -3.84
C ARG A 176 19.10 -7.72 -4.35
N LYS A 177 18.66 -7.41 -5.57
CA LYS A 177 18.86 -6.09 -6.16
C LYS A 177 18.13 -5.00 -5.38
N VAL A 178 16.91 -5.25 -4.90
CA VAL A 178 16.17 -4.28 -4.07
C VAL A 178 16.93 -4.06 -2.75
N SER A 179 17.29 -5.13 -2.04
CA SER A 179 18.00 -5.03 -0.76
C SER A 179 19.41 -4.43 -0.84
N GLU A 180 20.12 -4.59 -1.97
CA GLU A 180 21.48 -4.04 -2.13
C GLU A 180 21.50 -2.58 -2.59
N ASN A 181 20.42 -2.08 -3.21
CA ASN A 181 20.41 -0.75 -3.85
C ASN A 181 19.45 0.26 -3.23
N TYR A 182 18.52 -0.18 -2.37
CA TYR A 182 17.51 0.69 -1.77
C TYR A 182 17.42 0.52 -0.26
N SER A 183 16.90 1.56 0.41
CA SER A 183 16.79 1.63 1.87
C SER A 183 15.40 1.30 2.41
N LEU A 184 14.43 0.94 1.54
CA LEU A 184 13.06 0.62 1.94
C LEU A 184 13.03 -0.36 3.12
N PRO A 185 12.33 -0.03 4.21
CA PRO A 185 12.25 -0.91 5.38
C PRO A 185 11.56 -2.25 5.09
N TYR A 186 10.57 -2.23 4.18
CA TYR A 186 9.78 -3.40 3.87
C TYR A 186 9.19 -3.31 2.46
N TYR A 187 9.31 -4.41 1.71
CA TYR A 187 8.71 -4.58 0.41
C TYR A 187 8.20 -6.00 0.25
N THR A 188 7.22 -6.20 -0.64
CA THR A 188 6.65 -7.52 -0.93
C THR A 188 6.70 -7.80 -2.42
N ILE A 189 6.88 -9.06 -2.79
CA ILE A 189 6.60 -9.57 -4.13
C ILE A 189 5.24 -10.26 -4.08
N THR A 190 4.26 -9.73 -4.81
CA THR A 190 2.86 -10.13 -4.68
C THR A 190 2.32 -10.63 -6.03
N PRO A 191 2.14 -11.96 -6.20
CA PRO A 191 1.41 -12.50 -7.34
C PRO A 191 -0.11 -12.37 -7.13
N THR A 192 -0.85 -12.38 -8.23
CA THR A 192 -2.28 -12.67 -8.27
C THR A 192 -2.45 -14.16 -8.62
N PHE A 193 -3.32 -14.84 -7.89
CA PHE A 193 -3.58 -16.26 -8.08
C PHE A 193 -5.06 -16.57 -7.82
N SER A 194 -5.52 -17.70 -8.30
CA SER A 194 -6.90 -18.15 -8.17
C SER A 194 -6.97 -19.52 -7.49
N VAL A 195 -8.03 -19.77 -6.74
CA VAL A 195 -8.28 -21.06 -6.08
C VAL A 195 -9.59 -21.63 -6.61
N CYS A 196 -9.49 -22.79 -7.27
CA CYS A 196 -10.64 -23.59 -7.69
C CYS A 196 -10.99 -24.62 -6.60
N PRO A 197 -12.27 -24.82 -6.26
CA PRO A 197 -12.66 -25.86 -5.30
C PRO A 197 -12.32 -27.29 -5.77
N ASP A 198 -12.25 -27.51 -7.09
CA ASP A 198 -11.95 -28.83 -7.68
C ASP A 198 -10.44 -29.05 -7.86
N HIS A 199 -9.71 -28.00 -8.31
CA HIS A 199 -8.31 -28.12 -8.76
C HIS A 199 -7.30 -27.41 -7.86
N GLY A 200 -7.74 -26.66 -6.86
CA GLY A 200 -6.87 -25.94 -5.94
C GLY A 200 -6.22 -24.70 -6.56
N TYR A 201 -4.96 -24.44 -6.17
CA TYR A 201 -4.19 -23.25 -6.54
C TYR A 201 -3.88 -23.19 -8.04
N MET A 202 -4.05 -22.01 -8.64
CA MET A 202 -3.67 -21.69 -10.01
C MET A 202 -3.05 -20.29 -10.05
N ALA A 203 -1.93 -20.13 -10.75
CA ALA A 203 -1.35 -18.80 -10.98
C ALA A 203 -2.26 -17.98 -11.90
N GLY A 204 -2.35 -16.66 -11.67
CA GLY A 204 -3.13 -15.76 -12.51
C GLY A 204 -4.55 -15.46 -12.00
N GLU A 205 -5.18 -14.51 -12.68
CA GLU A 205 -6.54 -14.05 -12.40
C GLU A 205 -7.53 -14.85 -13.26
N HIS A 206 -8.17 -15.83 -12.64
CA HIS A 206 -9.10 -16.72 -13.29
C HIS A 206 -10.42 -16.69 -12.55
N PRO A 207 -11.39 -15.84 -12.93
CA PRO A 207 -12.73 -15.86 -12.33
C PRO A 207 -13.41 -17.22 -12.49
N THR A 208 -13.10 -17.94 -13.57
CA THR A 208 -13.57 -19.30 -13.87
C THR A 208 -12.40 -20.23 -14.12
N CYS A 209 -12.47 -21.47 -13.60
CA CYS A 209 -11.38 -22.43 -13.72
C CYS A 209 -11.19 -22.91 -15.17
N PRO A 210 -10.01 -22.70 -15.79
CA PRO A 210 -9.74 -23.15 -17.15
C PRO A 210 -9.69 -24.68 -17.28
N ILE A 211 -9.29 -25.38 -16.20
CA ILE A 211 -9.23 -26.84 -16.18
C ILE A 211 -10.66 -27.42 -16.16
N CYS A 212 -11.55 -26.92 -15.30
CA CYS A 212 -12.97 -27.32 -15.29
C CYS A 212 -13.62 -27.04 -16.66
N ALA A 213 -13.30 -25.92 -17.30
CA ALA A 213 -13.81 -25.60 -18.63
C ALA A 213 -13.41 -26.65 -19.67
N SER A 214 -12.18 -27.16 -19.62
CA SER A 214 -11.72 -28.27 -20.48
C SER A 214 -12.45 -29.59 -20.21
N GLU A 215 -13.06 -29.75 -19.04
CA GLU A 215 -13.92 -30.89 -18.67
C GLU A 215 -15.42 -30.64 -18.95
N ASN A 216 -15.77 -29.59 -19.69
CA ASN A 216 -17.15 -29.14 -19.91
C ASN A 216 -17.90 -28.78 -18.61
N LYS A 217 -17.20 -28.30 -17.58
CA LYS A 217 -17.76 -27.78 -16.33
C LYS A 217 -17.47 -26.30 -16.16
N THR A 218 -18.39 -25.55 -15.57
CA THR A 218 -18.14 -24.16 -15.18
C THR A 218 -18.04 -24.07 -13.66
N THR A 219 -16.82 -23.85 -13.17
CA THR A 219 -16.53 -23.70 -11.74
C THR A 219 -15.95 -22.31 -11.51
N GLN A 220 -16.56 -21.54 -10.60
CA GLN A 220 -16.06 -20.22 -10.18
C GLN A 220 -14.82 -20.40 -9.29
N CYS A 221 -13.84 -19.52 -9.42
CA CYS A 221 -12.69 -19.50 -8.54
C CYS A 221 -12.69 -18.27 -7.64
N GLU A 222 -12.02 -18.40 -6.50
CA GLU A 222 -11.68 -17.25 -5.68
C GLU A 222 -10.36 -16.66 -6.16
N VAL A 223 -10.39 -15.45 -6.70
CA VAL A 223 -9.18 -14.69 -7.06
C VAL A 223 -8.63 -14.05 -5.80
N TYR A 224 -7.39 -14.36 -5.46
CA TYR A 224 -6.64 -13.80 -4.35
C TYR A 224 -5.59 -12.82 -4.84
N SER A 225 -5.50 -11.69 -4.15
CA SER A 225 -4.38 -10.76 -4.26
C SER A 225 -4.14 -10.11 -2.90
N ARG A 226 -3.13 -9.24 -2.80
CA ARG A 226 -2.87 -8.46 -1.59
C ARG A 226 -3.63 -7.15 -1.67
N VAL A 227 -4.52 -6.93 -0.69
CA VAL A 227 -5.34 -5.70 -0.63
C VAL A 227 -4.52 -4.51 -0.13
N VAL A 228 -3.81 -4.70 0.99
CA VAL A 228 -2.97 -3.67 1.62
C VAL A 228 -1.76 -4.25 2.37
N GLY A 229 -1.85 -5.51 2.82
CA GLY A 229 -0.84 -6.08 3.71
C GLY A 229 -0.98 -7.59 3.88
N TYR A 230 -2.14 -8.17 3.58
CA TYR A 230 -2.43 -9.60 3.62
C TYR A 230 -3.20 -10.04 2.37
N LEU A 231 -3.17 -11.34 2.08
CA LEU A 231 -3.88 -11.94 0.94
C LEU A 231 -5.34 -12.20 1.31
N ARG A 232 -6.27 -11.83 0.43
CA ARG A 232 -7.72 -12.05 0.62
C ARG A 232 -8.42 -12.17 -0.74
N PRO A 233 -9.54 -12.92 -0.85
CA PRO A 233 -10.34 -12.93 -2.06
C PRO A 233 -10.79 -11.53 -2.48
N VAL A 234 -10.55 -11.15 -3.74
CA VAL A 234 -10.83 -9.80 -4.27
C VAL A 234 -12.32 -9.47 -4.19
N ASN A 235 -13.19 -10.46 -4.43
CA ASN A 235 -14.64 -10.30 -4.32
C ASN A 235 -15.14 -9.94 -2.90
N GLN A 236 -14.32 -10.16 -1.87
CA GLN A 236 -14.62 -9.79 -0.49
C GLN A 236 -14.07 -8.41 -0.09
N TRP A 237 -13.35 -7.73 -0.98
CA TRP A 237 -12.83 -6.40 -0.70
C TRP A 237 -13.96 -5.37 -0.78
N ASN A 238 -13.78 -4.21 -0.16
CA ASN A 238 -14.74 -3.12 -0.35
C ASN A 238 -14.68 -2.57 -1.78
N ARG A 239 -15.74 -1.89 -2.23
CA ARG A 239 -15.88 -1.40 -3.61
C ARG A 239 -14.71 -0.51 -4.07
N GLY A 240 -14.20 0.36 -3.20
CA GLY A 240 -13.03 1.18 -3.53
C GLY A 240 -11.76 0.37 -3.74
N LYS A 241 -11.55 -0.70 -2.94
CA LYS A 241 -10.43 -1.62 -3.12
C LYS A 241 -10.58 -2.55 -4.32
N GLN A 242 -11.80 -2.93 -4.68
CA GLN A 242 -12.06 -3.63 -5.94
C GLN A 242 -11.76 -2.73 -7.15
N GLN A 243 -12.14 -1.45 -7.08
CA GLN A 243 -11.78 -0.47 -8.11
C GLN A 243 -10.25 -0.26 -8.16
N GLU A 244 -9.60 -0.13 -7.01
CA GLU A 244 -8.13 0.00 -6.94
C GLU A 244 -7.41 -1.20 -7.55
N PHE A 245 -7.93 -2.42 -7.34
CA PHE A 245 -7.41 -3.64 -7.97
C PHE A 245 -7.56 -3.60 -9.49
N HIS A 246 -8.72 -3.18 -9.99
CA HIS A 246 -8.98 -3.04 -11.43
C HIS A 246 -8.08 -1.98 -12.09
N ASP A 247 -7.83 -0.87 -11.39
CA ASP A 247 -7.05 0.26 -11.90
C ASP A 247 -5.53 0.02 -11.84
N ARG A 248 -5.12 -1.02 -11.10
CA ARG A 248 -3.73 -1.35 -10.80
C ARG A 248 -3.00 -1.86 -12.04
N LYS A 249 -1.85 -1.27 -12.31
CA LYS A 249 -0.85 -1.86 -13.22
C LYS A 249 0.09 -2.74 -12.44
N THR A 250 0.44 -3.88 -13.02
CA THR A 250 1.41 -4.83 -12.45
C THR A 250 2.77 -4.58 -13.07
N PHE A 251 3.83 -4.85 -12.32
CA PHE A 251 5.20 -4.65 -12.78
C PHE A 251 5.59 -5.72 -13.79
N ASP A 252 6.16 -5.27 -14.91
CA ASP A 252 6.72 -6.17 -15.92
C ASP A 252 8.08 -6.66 -15.42
N MET A 253 8.25 -7.95 -15.16
CA MET A 253 9.53 -8.43 -14.61
C MET A 253 10.68 -8.40 -15.63
N ILE A 254 10.43 -8.10 -16.92
CA ILE A 254 11.45 -8.14 -17.97
C ILE A 254 11.17 -7.16 -19.13
N THR A 255 11.80 -5.98 -19.11
CA THR A 255 12.56 -5.53 -20.30
C THR A 255 13.86 -4.87 -19.85
N ASN A 256 14.94 -5.64 -19.85
CA ASN A 256 16.29 -5.15 -19.66
C ASN A 256 16.73 -4.37 -20.93
N LYS A 257 16.13 -3.21 -21.22
CA LYS A 257 16.72 -2.26 -22.16
C LYS A 257 17.87 -1.58 -21.43
N LYS A 258 19.03 -2.23 -21.43
CA LYS A 258 20.30 -1.60 -21.10
C LYS A 258 20.37 -0.24 -21.81
N LYS A 259 20.30 0.86 -21.06
CA LYS A 259 20.91 2.11 -21.51
C LYS A 259 22.41 1.82 -21.59
N VAL A 260 22.88 1.49 -22.79
CA VAL A 260 24.30 1.49 -23.11
C VAL A 260 24.75 2.93 -22.93
N VAL A 261 25.31 3.24 -21.75
CA VAL A 261 26.07 4.46 -21.56
C VAL A 261 27.35 4.26 -22.36
N THR A 262 27.36 4.80 -23.58
CA THR A 262 28.58 4.89 -24.38
C THR A 262 29.52 5.85 -23.64
N VAL A 263 30.51 5.30 -22.94
CA VAL A 263 31.64 6.09 -22.46
C VAL A 263 32.40 6.53 -23.71
N LYS A 264 32.30 7.82 -24.04
CA LYS A 264 33.19 8.42 -25.03
C LYS A 264 34.60 8.39 -24.45
N THR A 265 35.49 7.75 -25.19
CA THR A 265 36.95 7.83 -25.00
C THR A 265 37.46 9.20 -25.40
#